data_AF-A0A8C9QWM7-F1
#
_entry.id   AF-A0A8C9QWM7-F1
#
_cell.length_a   1.000
_cell.length_b   1.000
_cell.length_c   1.000
_cell.angle_alpha   90.00
_cell.angle_beta   90.00
_cell.angle_gamma   90.00
#
_symmetry.space_group_name_H-M   'P 1'
#
loop_
_entity.id
_entity.type
_entity.pdbx_description
1 polymer ?
#
loop_
_entity_poly.entity_id
_entity_poly.type
_entity_poly.pdbx_seq_one_letter_code
_entity_poly.pdbx_strand_id
1 'polypeptide(L)'
;LLKGTIHQQDITIINIYAPNNGAATFIKQILLKFKNQIDHNTIIMGDFNTPLSPLDRSSKQKLNKETIDLNITINNLDLTDIYRIYQPSSSGYTFFSDYMSNSRRQSICPSVDEWIKKMWYTYTMEYYSAIKENKIIEFVDKWMELENIMLSEVSQSPQKTNAECFL
;
A
#
# COMPACT_ATOMS: atom_id res chain seq x y z
N LEU A 1 7.53 -12.64 6.06
CA LEU A 1 8.20 -11.87 7.12
C LEU A 1 9.62 -11.64 6.68
N LEU A 2 9.97 -10.39 6.42
CA LEU A 2 11.32 -9.97 6.08
C LEU A 2 11.83 -9.10 7.23
N LYS A 3 13.11 -9.24 7.57
CA LYS A 3 13.78 -8.41 8.55
C LYS A 3 15.00 -7.79 7.89
N GLY A 4 15.22 -6.51 8.15
CA GLY A 4 16.36 -5.77 7.65
C GLY A 4 16.75 -4.67 8.62
N THR A 5 17.82 -3.96 8.31
CA THR A 5 18.30 -2.85 9.13
C THR A 5 18.53 -1.66 8.20
N ILE A 6 18.02 -0.49 8.58
CA ILE A 6 18.16 0.78 7.87
C ILE A 6 18.61 1.83 8.89
N HIS A 7 19.66 2.59 8.60
CA HIS A 7 20.21 3.59 9.54
C HIS A 7 20.39 3.08 10.98
N GLN A 8 20.87 1.84 11.15
CA GLN A 8 21.03 1.17 12.45
C GLN A 8 19.73 0.90 13.22
N GLN A 9 18.58 1.06 12.56
CA GLN A 9 17.27 0.67 13.08
C GLN A 9 16.82 -0.61 12.41
N ASP A 10 16.42 -1.59 13.21
CA ASP A 10 15.83 -2.82 12.69
C ASP A 10 14.41 -2.54 12.20
N ILE A 11 14.10 -3.05 11.02
CA ILE A 11 12.81 -2.92 10.35
C ILE A 11 12.26 -4.31 10.07
N THR A 12 10.96 -4.47 10.32
CA THR A 12 10.23 -5.70 10.05
C THR A 12 9.17 -5.44 8.98
N ILE A 13 9.18 -6.22 7.89
CA ILE A 13 8.17 -6.12 6.84
C ILE A 13 7.32 -7.39 6.80
N ILE A 14 6.01 -7.21 6.88
CA ILE A 14 5.01 -8.27 6.76
C ILE A 14 4.21 -8.02 5.48
N ASN A 15 4.55 -8.75 4.41
CA ASN A 15 3.74 -8.78 3.19
C ASN A 15 2.63 -9.85 3.35
N ILE A 16 1.36 -9.46 3.20
CA ILE A 16 0.19 -10.32 3.36
C ILE A 16 -0.58 -10.37 2.04
N TYR A 17 -0.88 -11.58 1.57
CA TYR A 17 -1.85 -11.83 0.49
C TYR A 17 -3.02 -12.61 1.08
N ALA A 18 -4.15 -11.94 1.27
CA ALA A 18 -5.33 -12.52 1.87
C ALA A 18 -6.23 -13.19 0.82
N PRO A 19 -6.91 -14.29 1.15
CA PRO A 19 -7.88 -14.92 0.24
C PRO A 19 -9.12 -14.04 0.06
N ASN A 20 -9.78 -14.13 -1.09
CA ASN A 20 -10.98 -13.35 -1.41
C ASN A 20 -12.14 -13.58 -0.41
N ASN A 21 -12.22 -14.80 0.14
CA ASN A 21 -13.20 -15.16 1.16
C ASN A 21 -12.56 -15.24 2.53
N GLY A 22 -13.16 -14.59 3.53
CA GLY A 22 -12.66 -14.61 4.91
C GLY A 22 -11.37 -13.81 5.12
N ALA A 23 -11.05 -12.88 4.20
CA ALA A 23 -9.83 -12.09 4.21
C ALA A 23 -9.57 -11.40 5.56
N ALA A 24 -10.59 -10.77 6.14
CA ALA A 24 -10.48 -10.08 7.42
C ALA A 24 -10.09 -11.02 8.57
N THR A 25 -10.70 -12.22 8.63
CA THR A 25 -10.35 -13.25 9.61
C THR A 25 -8.94 -13.78 9.40
N PHE A 26 -8.54 -14.01 8.14
CA PHE A 26 -7.20 -14.46 7.80
C PHE A 26 -6.13 -13.44 8.25
N ILE A 27 -6.29 -12.16 7.91
CA ILE A 27 -5.37 -11.09 8.33
C ILE A 27 -5.30 -11.02 9.85
N LYS A 28 -6.44 -11.05 10.54
CA LYS A 28 -6.48 -11.04 12.01
C LYS A 28 -5.63 -12.17 12.60
N GLN A 29 -5.73 -13.39 12.06
CA GLN A 29 -4.92 -14.51 12.52
C GLN A 29 -3.42 -14.29 12.29
N ILE A 30 -3.04 -13.72 11.14
CA ILE A 30 -1.64 -13.37 10.85
C ILE A 30 -1.12 -12.33 11.84
N LEU A 31 -1.88 -11.24 12.08
CA LEU A 31 -1.51 -10.20 13.05
C LEU A 31 -1.33 -10.79 14.46
N LEU A 32 -2.26 -11.64 14.91
CA LEU A 32 -2.17 -12.29 16.22
C LEU A 32 -1.01 -13.28 16.31
N LYS A 33 -0.69 -13.99 15.23
CA LYS A 33 0.46 -14.90 15.15
C LYS A 33 1.79 -14.15 15.29
N PHE A 34 1.88 -12.95 14.70
CA PHE A 34 3.08 -12.12 14.73
C PHE A 34 3.07 -11.03 15.82
N LYS A 35 2.05 -10.96 16.68
CA LYS A 35 1.88 -9.88 17.66
C LYS A 35 3.12 -9.57 18.52
N ASN A 36 3.89 -10.60 18.89
CA ASN A 36 5.10 -10.43 19.73
C ASN A 36 6.33 -10.01 18.91
N GLN A 37 6.21 -9.94 17.59
CA GLN A 37 7.24 -9.51 16.65
C GLN A 37 6.87 -8.18 15.98
N ILE A 38 5.66 -7.67 16.22
CA ILE A 38 5.22 -6.37 15.77
C ILE A 38 5.71 -5.34 16.77
N ASP A 39 6.41 -4.34 16.26
CA ASP A 39 6.95 -3.19 16.99
C ASP A 39 6.72 -1.90 16.20
N HIS A 40 7.25 -0.80 16.72
CA HIS A 40 7.16 0.53 16.11
C HIS A 40 7.81 0.66 14.72
N ASN A 41 8.68 -0.28 14.34
CA ASN A 41 9.37 -0.30 13.04
C ASN A 41 8.81 -1.37 12.11
N THR A 42 7.60 -1.85 12.40
CA THR A 42 6.94 -2.87 11.59
C THR A 42 6.06 -2.25 10.51
N ILE A 43 6.32 -2.62 9.25
CA ILE A 43 5.53 -2.25 8.09
C ILE A 43 4.71 -3.45 7.63
N ILE A 44 3.40 -3.28 7.52
CA ILE A 44 2.49 -4.30 7.00
C ILE A 44 1.92 -3.81 5.68
N MET A 45 2.09 -4.62 4.63
CA MET A 45 1.69 -4.28 3.27
C MET A 45 1.18 -5.53 2.55
N GLY A 46 0.64 -5.34 1.36
CA GLY A 46 0.18 -6.43 0.49
C GLY A 46 -1.28 -6.28 0.10
N ASP A 47 -1.84 -7.34 -0.47
CA ASP A 47 -3.25 -7.38 -0.86
C ASP A 47 -4.10 -7.98 0.26
N PHE A 48 -4.88 -7.12 0.90
CA PHE A 48 -5.71 -7.50 2.02
C PHE A 48 -7.07 -8.04 1.59
N ASN A 49 -7.50 -7.88 0.34
CA ASN A 49 -8.81 -8.31 -0.14
C ASN A 49 -10.01 -7.91 0.76
N THR A 50 -9.83 -6.88 1.59
CA THR A 50 -10.85 -6.36 2.50
C THR A 50 -10.63 -4.86 2.70
N PRO A 51 -11.67 -4.02 2.60
CA PRO A 51 -11.56 -2.63 3.02
C PRO A 51 -11.36 -2.55 4.54
N LEU A 52 -10.69 -1.51 5.03
CA LEU A 52 -10.56 -1.22 6.46
C LEU A 52 -11.51 -0.10 6.90
N SER A 53 -11.97 0.72 5.96
CA SER A 53 -12.91 1.82 6.17
C SER A 53 -14.05 1.81 5.14
N PRO A 54 -15.25 2.35 5.46
CA PRO A 54 -16.29 2.56 4.46
C PRO A 54 -15.83 3.40 3.27
N LEU A 55 -14.85 4.29 3.46
CA LEU A 55 -14.29 5.13 2.38
C LEU A 55 -13.51 4.32 1.35
N ASP A 56 -13.02 3.13 1.71
CA ASP A 56 -12.27 2.26 0.81
C ASP A 56 -13.21 1.49 -0.13
N ARG A 57 -14.53 1.65 0.02
CA ARG A 57 -15.54 1.16 -0.92
C ARG A 57 -16.24 2.32 -1.60
N SER A 58 -16.36 2.25 -2.93
CA SER A 58 -17.14 3.21 -3.72
C SER A 58 -18.60 3.32 -3.27
N SER A 59 -19.19 2.17 -2.90
CA SER A 59 -20.55 2.08 -2.38
C SER A 59 -20.73 2.67 -0.97
N LYS A 60 -19.62 2.94 -0.26
CA LYS A 60 -19.61 3.40 1.14
C LYS A 60 -20.42 2.52 2.08
N GLN A 61 -20.56 1.23 1.73
CA GLN A 61 -21.30 0.27 2.53
C GLN A 61 -20.68 0.12 3.91
N LYS A 62 -21.54 -0.17 4.89
CA LYS A 62 -21.11 -0.49 6.25
C LYS A 62 -20.19 -1.71 6.24
N LEU A 63 -19.16 -1.67 7.08
CA LEU A 63 -18.25 -2.79 7.28
C LEU A 63 -18.98 -4.01 7.86
N ASN A 64 -18.56 -5.20 7.44
CA ASN A 64 -19.07 -6.44 8.02
C ASN A 64 -18.47 -6.66 9.43
N LYS A 65 -19.04 -7.60 10.20
CA LYS A 65 -18.62 -7.86 11.58
C LYS A 65 -17.16 -8.30 11.68
N GLU A 66 -16.68 -9.09 10.72
CA GLU A 66 -15.29 -9.59 10.69
C GLU A 66 -14.28 -8.46 10.47
N THR A 67 -14.60 -7.49 9.62
CA THR A 67 -13.76 -6.32 9.36
C THR A 67 -13.72 -5.40 10.58
N ILE A 68 -14.85 -5.23 11.27
CA ILE A 68 -14.89 -4.47 12.52
C ILE A 68 -14.01 -5.13 13.58
N ASP A 69 -14.07 -6.46 13.71
CA ASP A 69 -13.25 -7.24 14.64
C ASP A 69 -11.74 -7.19 14.26
N LEU A 70 -11.42 -7.18 12.97
CA LEU A 70 -10.07 -6.90 12.49
C LEU A 70 -9.60 -5.50 12.88
N ASN A 71 -10.41 -4.46 12.65
CA ASN A 71 -10.06 -3.07 13.01
C ASN A 71 -9.81 -2.90 14.51
N ILE A 72 -10.60 -3.56 15.36
CA ILE A 72 -10.35 -3.60 16.80
C ILE A 72 -8.98 -4.23 17.09
N THR A 73 -8.64 -5.32 16.40
CA THR A 73 -7.33 -5.98 16.55
C THR A 73 -6.18 -5.08 16.09
N ILE A 74 -6.33 -4.40 14.96
CA ILE A 74 -5.35 -3.43 14.43
C ILE A 74 -5.10 -2.33 15.47
N ASN A 75 -6.16 -1.73 16.02
CA ASN A 75 -6.06 -0.69 17.04
C ASN A 75 -5.40 -1.20 18.33
N ASN A 76 -5.72 -2.43 18.76
CA ASN A 76 -5.11 -3.02 19.96
C ASN A 76 -3.62 -3.34 19.79
N LEU A 77 -3.12 -3.39 18.55
CA LEU A 77 -1.70 -3.59 18.23
C LEU A 77 -1.00 -2.25 17.93
N ASP A 78 -1.67 -1.12 18.18
CA ASP A 78 -1.19 0.23 17.86
C ASP A 78 -0.78 0.42 16.38
N LEU A 79 -1.34 -0.40 15.49
CA LEU A 79 -1.12 -0.31 14.05
C LEU A 79 -2.01 0.78 13.46
N THR A 80 -1.47 1.56 12.54
CA THR A 80 -2.21 2.65 11.90
C THR A 80 -2.15 2.56 10.38
N ASP A 81 -3.28 2.85 9.72
CA ASP A 81 -3.36 3.00 8.27
C ASP A 81 -2.71 4.34 7.85
N ILE A 82 -1.46 4.23 7.38
CA ILE A 82 -0.65 5.37 6.93
C ILE A 82 -1.31 6.09 5.75
N TYR A 83 -1.93 5.35 4.82
CA TYR A 83 -2.58 5.96 3.66
C TYR A 83 -3.74 6.88 4.10
N ARG A 84 -4.52 6.45 5.10
CA ARG A 84 -5.63 7.26 5.62
C ARG A 84 -5.20 8.46 6.45
N ILE A 85 -4.03 8.43 7.09
CA ILE A 85 -3.47 9.61 7.77
C ILE A 85 -3.20 10.72 6.75
N TYR A 86 -2.54 10.40 5.64
CA TYR A 86 -2.17 11.39 4.63
C TYR A 86 -3.31 11.76 3.68
N GLN A 87 -4.28 10.87 3.49
CA GLN A 87 -5.42 11.08 2.59
C GLN A 87 -6.76 10.76 3.28
N PRO A 88 -7.20 11.56 4.27
CA PRO A 88 -8.35 11.22 5.11
C PRO A 88 -9.68 11.14 4.35
N SER A 89 -9.84 11.92 3.27
CA SER A 89 -11.09 12.03 2.50
C SER A 89 -10.98 11.52 1.06
N SER A 90 -9.80 11.05 0.64
CA SER A 90 -9.57 10.62 -0.75
C SER A 90 -10.25 9.30 -1.06
N SER A 91 -10.84 9.19 -2.23
CA SER A 91 -11.45 7.95 -2.75
C SER A 91 -10.52 7.27 -3.76
N GLY A 92 -9.26 7.03 -3.37
CA GLY A 92 -8.33 6.23 -4.15
C GLY A 92 -8.71 4.75 -4.08
N TYR A 93 -8.93 4.11 -5.23
CA TYR A 93 -9.27 2.68 -5.33
C TYR A 93 -8.17 1.94 -6.09
N THR A 94 -7.81 0.76 -5.60
CA THR A 94 -6.78 -0.10 -6.19
C THR A 94 -7.35 -1.28 -6.99
N PHE A 95 -8.65 -1.58 -6.85
CA PHE A 95 -9.33 -2.69 -7.49
C PHE A 95 -10.71 -2.30 -8.03
N PHE A 96 -11.10 -2.88 -9.17
CA PHE A 96 -12.42 -2.69 -9.80
C PHE A 96 -13.07 -4.06 -10.08
N SER A 97 -14.33 -4.23 -9.70
CA SER A 97 -15.11 -5.45 -9.97
C SER A 97 -15.76 -5.43 -11.36
N ASP A 98 -15.73 -6.55 -12.07
CA ASP A 98 -16.27 -6.69 -13.43
C ASP A 98 -17.79 -6.41 -13.57
N TYR A 99 -18.56 -6.49 -12.48
CA TYR A 99 -20.02 -6.25 -12.50
C TYR A 99 -20.43 -4.81 -12.85
N MET A 100 -19.48 -3.87 -12.96
CA MET A 100 -19.71 -2.46 -13.32
C MET A 100 -19.49 -2.16 -14.81
N SER A 101 -19.35 -3.19 -15.66
CA SER A 101 -18.86 -3.09 -17.05
C SER A 101 -19.90 -2.99 -18.17
N ASN A 102 -21.11 -2.47 -17.92
CA ASN A 102 -22.10 -2.23 -19.00
C ASN A 102 -22.27 -0.77 -19.43
N SER A 103 -21.36 0.12 -19.05
CA SER A 103 -21.22 1.41 -19.74
C SER A 103 -19.80 1.57 -20.23
N ARG A 104 -19.65 1.73 -21.55
CA ARG A 104 -18.38 1.97 -22.22
C ARG A 104 -17.65 3.14 -21.57
N ARG A 105 -16.65 2.83 -20.75
CA ARG A 105 -15.45 3.64 -20.55
C ARG A 105 -14.28 2.66 -20.38
N GLN A 106 -13.42 2.59 -21.39
CA GLN A 106 -12.01 2.34 -21.10
C GLN A 106 -11.58 3.48 -20.19
N SER A 107 -11.44 3.23 -18.90
CA SER A 107 -10.89 4.23 -18.00
C SER A 107 -10.13 3.54 -16.88
N ILE A 108 -8.84 3.32 -17.19
CA ILE A 108 -7.66 3.55 -16.36
C ILE A 108 -7.79 2.98 -14.94
N CYS A 109 -7.43 1.71 -14.80
CA CYS A 109 -6.75 1.30 -13.58
C CYS A 109 -5.44 2.09 -13.55
N PRO A 110 -5.14 2.91 -12.53
CA PRO A 110 -3.78 3.38 -12.38
C PRO A 110 -2.94 2.14 -12.12
N SER A 111 -2.30 1.67 -13.18
CA SER A 111 -1.33 0.58 -13.11
C SER A 111 -0.31 0.96 -12.02
N VAL A 112 0.32 -0.04 -11.41
CA VAL A 112 1.56 0.17 -10.65
C VAL A 112 2.52 1.05 -11.47
N ASP A 113 2.50 0.93 -12.81
CA ASP A 113 3.22 1.81 -13.75
C ASP A 113 2.79 3.28 -13.72
N GLU A 114 1.51 3.59 -13.53
CA GLU A 114 1.02 4.97 -13.47
C GLU A 114 1.40 5.64 -12.14
N TRP A 115 1.32 4.89 -11.04
CA TRP A 115 1.84 5.35 -9.75
C TRP A 115 3.37 5.53 -9.78
N ILE A 116 4.10 4.55 -10.34
CA ILE A 116 5.56 4.64 -10.58
C ILE A 116 5.88 5.89 -11.42
N LYS A 117 5.17 6.13 -12.53
CA LYS A 117 5.38 7.33 -13.36
C LYS A 117 5.14 8.63 -12.60
N LYS A 118 4.08 8.69 -11.78
CA LYS A 118 3.76 9.88 -10.97
C LYS A 118 4.79 10.13 -9.87
N MET A 119 5.29 9.05 -9.26
CA MET A 119 6.39 9.09 -8.30
C MET A 119 7.69 9.56 -8.95
N TRP A 120 8.08 8.99 -10.09
CA TRP A 120 9.26 9.42 -10.87
C TRP A 120 9.18 10.88 -11.28
N TYR A 121 8.00 11.34 -11.73
CA TYR A 121 7.80 12.75 -12.08
C TYR A 121 8.02 13.65 -10.87
N THR A 122 7.44 13.30 -9.71
CA THR A 122 7.62 14.06 -8.47
C THR A 122 9.08 14.08 -8.01
N TYR A 123 9.74 12.92 -8.00
CA TYR A 123 11.17 12.78 -7.67
C TYR A 123 12.03 13.66 -8.57
N THR A 124 11.81 13.63 -9.88
CA THR A 124 12.60 14.39 -10.86
C THR A 124 12.40 15.90 -10.69
N MET A 125 11.17 16.35 -10.45
CA MET A 125 10.87 17.76 -10.21
C MET A 125 11.49 18.28 -8.91
N GLU A 126 11.42 17.49 -7.83
CA GLU A 126 12.07 17.81 -6.56
C GLU A 126 13.60 17.78 -6.68
N TYR A 127 14.17 16.83 -7.42
CA TYR A 127 15.61 16.73 -7.67
C TYR A 127 16.17 17.98 -8.36
N TYR A 128 15.54 18.42 -9.46
CA TYR A 128 15.96 19.63 -10.17
C TYR A 128 15.79 20.88 -9.30
N SER A 129 14.76 20.93 -8.47
CA SER A 129 14.56 22.03 -7.53
C SER A 129 15.65 22.04 -6.45
N ALA A 130 16.01 20.86 -5.91
CA ALA A 130 17.06 20.71 -4.92
C ALA A 130 18.45 21.07 -5.46
N ILE A 131 18.76 20.75 -6.72
CA ILE A 131 19.99 21.23 -7.38
C ILE A 131 20.00 22.75 -7.45
N LYS A 132 18.89 23.35 -7.90
CA LYS A 132 18.78 24.81 -8.07
C LYS A 132 18.91 25.55 -6.73
N GLU A 133 18.46 24.94 -5.65
CA GLU A 133 18.52 25.50 -4.28
C GLU A 133 19.75 25.05 -3.48
N ASN A 134 20.65 24.24 -4.08
CA ASN A 134 21.82 23.65 -3.41
C ASN A 134 21.47 22.81 -2.15
N LYS A 135 20.30 22.15 -2.16
CA LYS A 135 19.76 21.30 -1.08
C LYS A 135 19.82 19.81 -1.43
N ILE A 136 20.82 19.40 -2.21
CA ILE A 136 20.92 18.03 -2.70
C ILE A 136 21.01 17.00 -1.57
N ILE A 137 21.69 17.35 -0.46
CA ILE A 137 21.84 16.46 0.70
C ILE A 137 20.48 16.18 1.35
N GLU A 138 19.66 17.21 1.57
CA GLU A 138 18.30 17.07 2.12
C GLU A 138 17.38 16.25 1.20
N PHE A 139 17.53 16.41 -0.12
CA PHE A 139 16.79 15.61 -1.09
C PHE A 139 17.20 14.13 -1.03
N VAL A 140 18.50 13.86 -0.99
CA VAL A 140 19.03 12.50 -0.94
C VAL A 140 18.58 11.82 0.35
N ASP A 141 18.72 12.46 1.51
CA ASP A 141 18.25 11.92 2.79
C ASP A 141 16.74 11.60 2.79
N LYS A 142 15.94 12.38 2.06
CA LYS A 142 14.48 12.18 1.94
C LYS A 142 14.08 11.04 0.99
N TRP A 143 14.84 10.80 -0.09
CA TRP A 143 14.39 9.94 -1.20
C TRP A 143 15.21 8.68 -1.45
N MET A 144 16.42 8.54 -0.88
CA MET A 144 17.35 7.43 -1.18
C MET A 144 16.73 6.04 -0.95
N GLU A 145 15.90 5.87 0.07
CA GLU A 145 15.25 4.59 0.38
C GLU A 145 14.04 4.30 -0.52
N LEU A 146 13.26 5.35 -0.85
CA LEU A 146 12.15 5.23 -1.79
C LEU A 146 12.65 4.85 -3.19
N GLU A 147 13.83 5.32 -3.59
CA GLU A 147 14.47 4.94 -4.85
C GLU A 147 14.76 3.43 -4.92
N ASN A 148 15.33 2.86 -3.86
CA ASN A 148 15.62 1.42 -3.80
C ASN A 148 14.34 0.57 -3.83
N ILE A 149 13.29 1.00 -3.12
CA ILE A 149 11.98 0.34 -3.14
C ILE A 149 11.37 0.42 -4.54
N MET A 150 11.36 1.61 -5.16
CA MET A 150 10.83 1.79 -6.52
C MET A 150 11.57 0.91 -7.55
N LEU A 151 12.90 0.84 -7.49
CA LEU A 151 13.71 0.01 -8.38
C LEU A 151 13.50 -1.49 -8.14
N SER A 152 13.26 -1.90 -6.89
CA SER A 152 12.97 -3.30 -6.54
C SER A 152 11.60 -3.77 -7.02
N GLU A 153 10.61 -2.87 -7.07
CA GLU A 153 9.26 -3.17 -7.57
C GLU A 153 9.22 -3.19 -9.10
N VAL A 154 9.92 -2.26 -9.77
CA VAL A 154 10.06 -2.23 -11.24
C VAL A 154 10.78 -3.47 -11.79
N SER A 155 11.72 -4.03 -11.03
CA SER A 155 12.43 -5.26 -11.42
C SER A 155 11.64 -6.54 -11.14
N GLN A 156 10.64 -6.48 -10.25
CA GLN A 156 9.76 -7.61 -9.91
C GLN A 156 8.48 -7.65 -10.75
N SER A 157 8.10 -6.56 -11.42
CA SER A 157 7.00 -6.58 -12.38
C SER A 157 7.47 -7.19 -13.71
N PRO A 158 6.97 -8.37 -14.13
CA PRO A 158 7.11 -8.76 -15.52
C PRO A 158 6.31 -7.76 -16.36
N GLN A 159 6.73 -7.50 -17.61
CA GLN A 159 5.87 -6.89 -18.61
C GLN A 159 4.63 -7.78 -18.80
N LYS A 160 3.60 -7.61 -17.96
CA LYS A 160 2.31 -8.25 -18.14
C LYS A 160 1.58 -7.48 -19.24
N THR A 161 1.78 -7.95 -20.46
CA THR A 161 0.97 -7.59 -21.62
C THR A 161 -0.49 -7.90 -21.33
N ASN A 162 -1.31 -6.87 -21.09
CA ASN A 162 -2.75 -6.72 -21.35
C ASN A 162 -3.70 -7.93 -21.25
N ALA A 163 -3.39 -8.90 -20.41
CA ALA A 163 -4.28 -9.93 -19.94
C ALA A 163 -3.83 -10.25 -18.52
N GLU A 164 -4.78 -10.50 -17.63
CA GLU A 164 -4.55 -10.82 -16.21
C GLU A 164 -4.41 -9.61 -15.27
N CYS A 165 -5.42 -8.74 -15.31
CA CYS A 165 -6.09 -8.44 -14.04
C CYS A 165 -6.81 -9.74 -13.60
N PHE A 166 -6.21 -10.51 -12.70
CA PHE A 166 -6.90 -11.59 -12.02
C PHE A 166 -6.55 -11.64 -10.54
N LEU A 167 -7.64 -11.62 -9.77
CA LEU A 167 -7.93 -12.19 -8.45
C LEU A 167 -7.21 -11.64 -7.22
#